data_AF-A0A0D3JCR4-F1
#
_entry.id   AF-A0A0D3JCR4-F1
#
_cell.length_a   1.000
_cell.length_b   1.000
_cell.length_c   1.000
_cell.angle_alpha   90.00
_cell.angle_beta   90.00
_cell.angle_gamma   90.00
#
_symmetry.space_group_name_H-M   'P 1'
#
loop_
_entity.id
_entity.type
_entity.pdbx_description
1 polymer ?
#
loop_
_entity_poly.entity_id
_entity_poly.type
_entity_poly.pdbx_seq_one_letter_code
_entity_poly.pdbx_strand_id
1 'polypeptide(L)'
;MLGEPDAGGECSDRGSAWAPSHNGSAAEWVRLEFGDEPLRMIGLQVREVLAAPFILRVEVESEEAQRWTIWNGTDETPCPGWFDLSYDSGSQAIAAVYIFTQADGFEEIDAVSLEVPIPCSPSPPPESPSTPLPAFAVLTARPLAVVLALVAAWLLLFAYLCLR
;
A
#
# COMPACT_ATOMS: atom_id res chain seq x y z
N MET A 1 9.24 -5.14 11.05
CA MET A 1 8.63 -6.48 11.17
C MET A 1 7.56 -6.73 10.12
N LEU A 2 6.70 -5.75 9.79
CA LEU A 2 5.92 -5.85 8.55
C LEU A 2 6.86 -5.64 7.36
N GLY A 3 6.87 -6.57 6.40
CA GLY A 3 7.73 -6.48 5.22
C GLY A 3 8.16 -7.82 4.65
N GLU A 4 8.97 -7.76 3.60
CA GLU A 4 9.59 -8.95 3.01
C GLU A 4 10.62 -9.56 3.99
N PRO A 5 10.79 -10.89 3.98
CA PRO A 5 11.85 -11.55 4.74
C PRO A 5 13.23 -11.11 4.25
N ASP A 6 14.13 -10.79 5.17
CA ASP A 6 15.53 -10.46 4.85
C ASP A 6 16.53 -11.51 5.37
N ALA A 7 16.05 -12.50 6.12
CA ALA A 7 16.83 -13.67 6.52
C ALA A 7 17.05 -14.67 5.37
N GLY A 8 18.27 -15.21 5.31
CA GLY A 8 18.64 -16.30 4.41
C GLY A 8 17.88 -17.61 4.64
N GLY A 9 18.21 -18.65 3.88
CA GLY A 9 17.52 -19.96 3.93
C GLY A 9 17.91 -20.88 5.09
N GLU A 10 18.68 -20.41 6.08
CA GLU A 10 19.19 -21.21 7.20
C GLU A 10 18.49 -20.85 8.51
N CYS A 11 18.26 -21.84 9.37
CA CYS A 11 17.77 -21.66 10.75
C CYS A 11 18.93 -21.15 11.60
N SER A 12 18.96 -19.85 11.89
CA SER A 12 20.09 -19.19 12.53
C SER A 12 19.67 -17.86 13.10
N ASP A 13 20.38 -17.40 14.13
CA ASP A 13 20.29 -16.05 14.70
C ASP A 13 20.47 -14.96 13.61
N ARG A 14 19.51 -14.04 13.54
CA ARG A 14 19.48 -12.90 12.62
C ARG A 14 19.29 -11.59 13.39
N GLY A 15 20.28 -10.72 13.31
CA GLY A 15 20.20 -9.39 13.93
C GLY A 15 19.12 -8.45 13.36
N SER A 16 18.49 -8.79 12.24
CA SER A 16 17.31 -8.10 11.69
C SER A 16 15.98 -8.65 12.21
N ALA A 17 15.98 -9.87 12.75
CA ALA A 17 14.78 -10.50 13.29
C ALA A 17 14.39 -9.89 14.63
N TRP A 18 13.11 -9.97 14.93
CA TRP A 18 12.62 -9.76 16.29
C TRP A 18 12.92 -10.98 17.15
N ALA A 19 13.38 -10.74 18.37
CA ALA A 19 13.52 -11.72 19.42
C ALA A 19 13.01 -11.14 20.76
N PRO A 20 12.59 -11.98 21.71
CA PRO A 20 12.34 -11.52 23.07
C PRO A 20 13.62 -10.99 23.71
N SER A 21 13.45 -10.10 24.69
CA SER A 21 14.57 -9.43 25.37
C SER A 21 15.45 -10.36 26.22
N HIS A 22 14.93 -11.54 26.58
CA HIS A 22 15.60 -12.53 27.41
C HIS A 22 15.35 -13.92 26.80
N ASN A 23 16.32 -14.81 26.91
CA ASN A 23 16.09 -16.21 26.59
C ASN A 23 15.33 -16.89 27.73
N GLY A 24 14.50 -17.86 27.38
CA GLY A 24 13.73 -18.59 28.38
C GLY A 24 12.83 -19.63 27.74
N SER A 25 11.83 -20.04 28.50
CA SER A 25 10.75 -20.92 28.04
C SER A 25 9.38 -20.39 28.45
N ALA A 26 9.34 -19.14 28.94
CA ALA A 26 8.10 -18.45 29.24
C ALA A 26 7.45 -17.97 27.94
N ALA A 27 6.13 -17.89 27.93
CA ALA A 27 5.42 -17.35 26.78
C ALA A 27 5.68 -15.84 26.66
N GLU A 28 6.12 -15.41 25.49
CA GLU A 28 6.36 -14.02 25.10
C GLU A 28 5.35 -13.62 24.01
N TRP A 29 5.36 -12.35 23.61
CA TRP A 29 4.53 -11.89 22.49
C TRP A 29 5.09 -10.67 21.81
N VAL A 30 4.73 -10.53 20.53
CA VAL A 30 4.90 -9.29 19.76
C VAL A 30 3.53 -8.77 19.33
N ARG A 31 3.37 -7.44 19.37
CA ARG A 31 2.18 -6.75 18.89
C ARG A 31 2.52 -5.92 17.66
N LEU A 32 1.78 -6.17 16.59
CA LEU A 32 1.87 -5.44 15.33
C LEU A 32 0.70 -4.46 15.28
N GLU A 33 0.99 -3.17 15.28
CA GLU A 33 -0.01 -2.10 15.13
C GLU A 33 0.04 -1.50 13.72
N PHE A 34 -1.12 -1.09 13.22
CA PHE A 34 -1.27 -0.51 11.86
C PHE A 34 -1.43 1.02 11.86
N GLY A 35 -1.17 1.66 13.00
CA GLY A 35 -1.37 3.10 13.16
C GLY A 35 -2.84 3.48 13.03
N ASP A 36 -3.12 4.57 12.31
CA ASP A 36 -4.47 5.13 12.15
C ASP A 36 -5.32 4.41 11.07
N GLU A 37 -4.79 3.36 10.43
CA GLU A 37 -5.43 2.66 9.31
C GLU A 37 -5.70 1.19 9.68
N PRO A 38 -6.78 0.90 10.43
CA PRO A 38 -7.17 -0.47 10.74
C PRO A 38 -7.58 -1.21 9.47
N LEU A 39 -7.23 -2.49 9.38
CA LEU A 39 -7.36 -3.27 8.15
C LEU A 39 -8.32 -4.44 8.29
N ARG A 40 -8.89 -4.88 7.17
CA ARG A 40 -9.54 -6.19 7.08
C ARG A 40 -8.50 -7.21 6.68
N MET A 41 -8.39 -8.28 7.45
CA MET A 41 -7.40 -9.34 7.25
C MET A 41 -8.11 -10.59 6.71
N ILE A 42 -7.48 -11.26 5.75
CA ILE A 42 -7.87 -12.59 5.23
C ILE A 42 -6.79 -13.67 5.50
N GLY A 43 -5.60 -13.24 5.91
CA GLY A 43 -4.51 -14.15 6.25
C GLY A 43 -3.34 -13.45 6.94
N LEU A 44 -2.50 -14.26 7.58
CA LEU A 44 -1.27 -13.89 8.28
C LEU A 44 -0.20 -14.93 7.92
N GLN A 45 1.00 -14.47 7.60
CA GLN A 45 2.18 -15.34 7.48
C GLN A 45 3.28 -14.82 8.40
N VAL A 46 3.94 -15.70 9.13
CA VAL A 46 5.06 -15.38 10.03
C VAL A 46 6.27 -16.19 9.62
N ARG A 47 7.41 -15.52 9.38
CA ARG A 47 8.67 -16.17 9.03
C ARG A 47 9.48 -16.45 10.29
N GLU A 48 9.53 -17.72 10.68
CA GLU A 48 10.32 -18.17 11.81
C GLU A 48 11.73 -18.58 11.36
N VAL A 49 12.76 -18.07 12.05
CA VAL A 49 14.16 -18.25 11.63
C VAL A 49 15.10 -18.79 12.71
N LEU A 50 14.69 -18.81 13.97
CA LEU A 50 15.40 -19.46 15.07
C LEU A 50 14.43 -20.03 16.10
N ALA A 51 14.75 -21.21 16.64
CA ALA A 51 13.97 -21.91 17.67
C ALA A 51 12.54 -22.31 17.27
N ALA A 52 12.22 -22.30 15.97
CA ALA A 52 10.96 -22.81 15.44
C ALA A 52 10.78 -24.33 15.65
N PRO A 53 9.54 -24.83 15.76
CA PRO A 53 8.28 -24.08 15.83
C PRO A 53 8.08 -23.43 17.21
N PHE A 54 7.47 -22.24 17.25
CA PHE A 54 7.26 -21.54 18.51
C PHE A 54 5.97 -20.74 18.63
N ILE A 55 5.14 -20.63 17.58
CA ILE A 55 3.89 -19.86 17.69
C ILE A 55 2.89 -20.61 18.57
N LEU A 56 2.51 -19.98 19.69
CA LEU A 56 1.60 -20.56 20.68
C LEU A 56 0.15 -20.17 20.40
N ARG A 57 -0.08 -18.91 19.99
CA ARG A 57 -1.42 -18.34 19.81
C ARG A 57 -1.35 -17.06 18.98
N VAL A 58 -2.40 -16.78 18.22
CA VAL A 58 -2.60 -15.49 17.58
C VAL A 58 -3.90 -14.86 18.06
N GLU A 59 -3.81 -13.61 18.54
CA GLU A 59 -4.96 -12.77 18.86
C GLU A 59 -5.00 -11.55 17.95
N VAL A 60 -6.19 -11.00 17.77
CA VAL A 60 -6.40 -9.71 17.09
C VAL A 60 -7.12 -8.76 18.02
N GLU A 61 -6.99 -7.47 17.75
CA GLU A 61 -7.59 -6.37 18.50
C GLU A 61 -8.39 -5.45 17.57
N SER A 62 -9.61 -5.08 17.94
CA SER A 62 -10.39 -4.06 17.22
C SER A 62 -9.97 -2.64 17.60
N GLU A 63 -10.51 -1.64 16.89
CA GLU A 63 -10.31 -0.22 17.22
C GLU A 63 -10.83 0.15 18.62
N GLU A 64 -11.83 -0.56 19.13
CA GLU A 64 -12.36 -0.40 20.49
C GLU A 64 -11.55 -1.17 21.55
N ALA A 65 -10.35 -1.63 21.20
CA ALA A 65 -9.45 -2.42 22.05
C ALA A 65 -10.05 -3.74 22.53
N GLN A 66 -11.05 -4.29 21.84
CA GLN A 66 -11.55 -5.63 22.10
C GLN A 66 -10.59 -6.66 21.50
N ARG A 67 -10.14 -7.63 22.30
CA ARG A 67 -9.26 -8.73 21.85
C ARG A 67 -9.96 -10.07 21.77
N TRP A 68 -9.61 -10.86 20.76
CA TRP A 68 -10.04 -12.26 20.64
C TRP A 68 -8.99 -13.13 19.94
N THR A 69 -9.02 -14.42 20.24
CA THR A 69 -8.13 -15.42 19.64
C THR A 69 -8.64 -15.82 18.26
N ILE A 70 -7.75 -15.79 17.26
CA ILE A 70 -8.04 -16.25 15.89
C ILE A 70 -7.35 -17.58 15.57
N TRP A 71 -6.31 -17.94 16.33
CA TRP A 71 -5.66 -19.23 16.26
C TRP A 71 -5.05 -19.62 17.60
N ASN A 72 -5.19 -20.89 17.99
CA ASN A 72 -4.54 -21.50 19.14
C ASN A 72 -4.41 -23.00 18.84
N GLY A 73 -3.19 -23.53 18.87
CA GLY A 73 -2.94 -24.90 18.46
C GLY A 73 -1.48 -25.30 18.63
N THR A 74 -1.11 -26.35 17.91
CA THR A 74 0.29 -26.78 17.80
C THR A 74 0.86 -26.22 16.53
N ASP A 75 1.93 -25.44 16.66
CA ASP A 75 2.74 -25.02 15.55
C ASP A 75 3.68 -26.16 15.11
N GLU A 76 3.70 -26.43 13.81
CA GLU A 76 4.49 -27.50 13.17
C GLU A 76 5.47 -26.92 12.14
N THR A 77 5.69 -25.60 12.16
CA THR A 77 6.55 -24.88 11.21
C THR A 77 8.00 -25.38 11.32
N PRO A 78 8.62 -25.80 10.20
CA PRO A 78 10.04 -26.18 10.22
C PRO A 78 10.94 -24.95 10.39
N CYS A 79 12.16 -25.13 10.90
CA CYS A 79 13.12 -24.03 11.00
C CYS A 79 14.13 -24.02 9.83
N PRO A 80 14.28 -22.93 9.06
CA PRO A 80 13.38 -21.78 9.01
C PRO A 80 12.13 -22.12 8.19
N GLY A 81 11.03 -21.40 8.42
CA GLY A 81 9.76 -21.74 7.79
C GLY A 81 8.70 -20.67 7.94
N TRP A 82 7.59 -20.88 7.24
CA TRP A 82 6.44 -19.99 7.29
C TRP A 82 5.32 -20.65 8.09
N PHE A 83 4.91 -19.99 9.15
CA PHE A 83 3.63 -20.23 9.77
C PHE A 83 2.56 -19.50 8.97
N ASP A 84 1.59 -20.24 8.42
CA ASP A 84 0.51 -19.72 7.60
C ASP A 84 -0.84 -19.85 8.31
N LEU A 85 -1.56 -18.73 8.42
CA LEU A 85 -2.89 -18.67 9.01
C LEU A 85 -3.88 -18.00 8.07
N SER A 86 -4.88 -18.75 7.61
CA SER A 86 -6.05 -18.16 6.93
C SER A 86 -7.09 -17.73 7.95
N TYR A 87 -7.49 -16.46 7.91
CA TYR A 87 -8.49 -15.88 8.79
C TYR A 87 -9.17 -14.70 8.12
N ASP A 88 -10.48 -14.80 7.86
CA ASP A 88 -11.30 -13.71 7.32
C ASP A 88 -11.97 -12.93 8.45
N SER A 89 -11.55 -11.67 8.66
CA SER A 89 -12.15 -10.77 9.65
C SER A 89 -13.53 -10.25 9.22
N GLY A 90 -14.00 -10.57 8.02
CA GLY A 90 -15.26 -10.12 7.48
C GLY A 90 -15.32 -8.59 7.42
N SER A 91 -16.33 -7.99 8.02
CA SER A 91 -16.45 -6.52 8.10
C SER A 91 -15.72 -5.89 9.28
N GLN A 92 -15.08 -6.68 10.15
CA GLN A 92 -14.39 -6.16 11.33
C GLN A 92 -13.00 -5.66 10.93
N ALA A 93 -12.74 -4.40 11.25
CA ALA A 93 -11.42 -3.80 11.12
C ALA A 93 -10.56 -4.21 12.32
N ILE A 94 -9.34 -4.64 12.03
CA ILE A 94 -8.33 -5.05 13.01
C ILE A 94 -7.32 -3.92 13.15
N ALA A 95 -7.11 -3.46 14.38
CA ALA A 95 -6.16 -2.41 14.73
C ALA A 95 -4.78 -2.98 15.09
N ALA A 96 -4.73 -4.19 15.66
CA ALA A 96 -3.48 -4.86 15.98
C ALA A 96 -3.58 -6.39 15.93
N VAL A 97 -2.43 -7.03 15.70
CA VAL A 97 -2.25 -8.49 15.78
C VAL A 97 -1.22 -8.80 16.87
N TYR A 98 -1.55 -9.74 17.74
CA TYR A 98 -0.64 -10.26 18.76
C TYR A 98 -0.23 -11.68 18.38
N ILE A 99 1.07 -11.90 18.25
CA ILE A 99 1.65 -13.23 18.02
C ILE A 99 2.33 -13.63 19.34
N PHE A 100 1.78 -14.65 19.99
CA PHE A 100 2.35 -15.22 21.19
C PHE A 100 3.30 -16.34 20.82
N THR A 101 4.49 -16.34 21.42
CA THR A 101 5.59 -17.27 21.12
C THR A 101 6.01 -18.01 22.39
N GLN A 102 6.49 -19.25 22.23
CA GLN A 102 7.09 -20.03 23.32
C GLN A 102 7.97 -21.16 22.76
N ALA A 103 9.27 -21.06 23.00
CA ALA A 103 10.24 -22.14 22.84
C ALA A 103 11.36 -22.01 23.88
N ASP A 104 12.17 -23.05 24.04
CA ASP A 104 13.40 -22.96 24.83
C ASP A 104 14.46 -22.16 24.03
N GLY A 105 14.76 -20.93 24.45
CA GLY A 105 15.81 -20.11 23.83
C GLY A 105 15.34 -18.70 23.45
N PHE A 106 15.74 -18.25 22.26
CA PHE A 106 15.28 -17.02 21.61
C PHE A 106 14.47 -17.42 20.37
N GLU A 107 13.18 -17.16 20.40
CA GLU A 107 12.30 -17.22 19.25
C GLU A 107 12.61 -16.04 18.32
N GLU A 108 12.87 -16.31 17.04
CA GLU A 108 13.14 -15.24 16.07
C GLU A 108 12.12 -15.18 14.94
N ILE A 109 11.48 -14.01 14.82
CA ILE A 109 10.57 -13.66 13.73
C ILE A 109 11.28 -12.67 12.80
N ASP A 110 11.59 -13.12 11.60
CA ASP A 110 12.22 -12.30 10.56
C ASP A 110 11.23 -11.31 9.95
N ALA A 111 10.08 -11.83 9.52
CA ALA A 111 9.07 -11.06 8.82
C ALA A 111 7.65 -11.52 9.14
N VAL A 112 6.72 -10.58 9.02
CA VAL A 112 5.28 -10.84 9.08
C VAL A 112 4.61 -10.23 7.86
N SER A 113 3.81 -11.05 7.17
CA SER A 113 2.95 -10.66 6.06
C SER A 113 1.50 -10.72 6.48
N LEU A 114 0.71 -9.73 6.06
CA LEU A 114 -0.72 -9.68 6.25
C LEU A 114 -1.40 -9.68 4.88
N GLU A 115 -2.32 -10.61 4.69
CA GLU A 115 -3.14 -10.64 3.50
C GLU A 115 -4.42 -9.85 3.77
N VAL A 116 -4.69 -8.88 2.90
CA VAL A 116 -5.92 -8.06 2.94
C VAL A 116 -6.76 -8.37 1.70
N PRO A 117 -8.11 -8.25 1.77
CA PRO A 117 -8.95 -8.41 0.59
C PRO A 117 -8.50 -7.46 -0.52
N ILE A 118 -8.34 -7.98 -1.74
CA ILE A 118 -8.08 -7.14 -2.92
C ILE A 118 -9.25 -6.15 -3.04
N PRO A 119 -9.02 -4.82 -3.02
CA PRO A 119 -10.09 -3.89 -3.29
C PRO A 119 -10.61 -4.18 -4.69
N CYS A 120 -11.92 -4.41 -4.83
CA CYS A 120 -12.55 -4.49 -6.14
C CYS A 120 -12.07 -3.27 -6.93
N SER A 121 -11.33 -3.51 -8.03
CA SER A 121 -10.84 -2.42 -8.87
C SER A 121 -12.04 -1.53 -9.23
N PRO A 122 -11.99 -0.20 -8.99
CA PRO A 122 -13.07 0.66 -9.42
C PRO A 122 -13.22 0.47 -10.93
N SER A 123 -14.45 0.23 -11.39
CA SER A 123 -14.76 0.16 -12.83
C SER A 123 -14.08 1.36 -13.51
N PRO A 124 -13.40 1.19 -14.66
CA PRO A 124 -12.73 2.30 -15.32
C PRO A 124 -13.74 3.45 -15.48
N PRO A 125 -13.33 4.71 -15.20
CA PRO A 125 -14.23 5.84 -15.36
C PRO A 125 -14.80 5.82 -16.78
N PRO A 126 -16.07 6.21 -16.98
CA PRO A 126 -16.64 6.29 -18.33
C PRO A 126 -15.69 7.12 -19.20
N GLU A 127 -15.26 6.54 -20.32
CA GLU A 127 -14.32 7.17 -21.26
C GLU A 127 -14.82 8.59 -21.55
N SER A 128 -14.05 9.61 -21.16
CA SER A 128 -14.41 11.01 -21.45
C SER A 128 -14.67 11.12 -22.96
N PRO A 129 -15.76 11.78 -23.40
CA PRO A 129 -16.03 11.92 -24.82
C PRO A 129 -14.83 12.57 -25.47
N SER A 130 -14.21 11.85 -26.40
CA SER A 130 -13.05 12.33 -27.14
C SER A 130 -13.49 13.58 -27.91
N THR A 131 -13.05 14.76 -27.48
CA THR A 131 -13.32 15.99 -28.21
C THR A 131 -12.71 15.83 -29.62
N PRO A 132 -13.50 15.90 -30.71
CA PRO A 132 -12.93 15.84 -32.03
C PRO A 132 -11.95 16.99 -32.20
N LEU A 133 -10.73 16.68 -32.65
CA LEU A 133 -9.72 17.68 -32.97
C LEU A 133 -10.30 18.70 -33.97
N PRO A 134 -10.04 20.01 -33.80
CA PRO A 134 -10.49 20.99 -34.78
C PRO A 134 -9.86 20.67 -36.14
N ALA A 135 -10.70 20.59 -37.17
CA ALA A 135 -10.23 20.49 -38.55
C ALA A 135 -9.33 21.70 -38.84
N PHE A 136 -8.04 21.47 -39.08
CA PHE A 136 -7.13 22.50 -39.55
C PHE A 136 -7.71 23.10 -40.83
N ALA A 137 -8.12 24.37 -40.77
CA ALA A 137 -8.50 25.13 -41.95
C ALA A 137 -7.24 25.29 -42.82
N VAL A 138 -7.21 24.58 -43.95
CA VAL A 138 -6.17 24.75 -44.97
C VAL A 138 -6.31 26.16 -45.52
N LEU A 139 -5.41 27.05 -45.10
CA LEU A 139 -5.33 28.42 -45.59
C LEU A 139 -4.77 28.37 -47.01
N THR A 140 -5.64 28.35 -48.02
CA THR A 140 -5.22 28.45 -49.42
C THR A 140 -4.70 29.88 -49.67
N ALA A 141 -3.40 30.01 -49.93
CA ALA A 141 -2.76 31.26 -50.29
C ALA A 141 -3.41 31.86 -51.55
N ARG A 142 -3.97 33.08 -51.42
CA ARG A 142 -4.47 33.85 -52.56
C ARG A 142 -3.31 34.64 -53.20
N PRO A 143 -3.19 34.65 -54.54
CA PRO A 143 -2.11 35.34 -55.24
C PRO A 143 -2.26 36.87 -55.16
N LEU A 144 -1.10 37.53 -55.08
CA LEU A 144 -0.91 38.99 -55.12
C LEU A 144 -1.58 39.62 -56.35
N ALA A 145 -2.61 40.43 -56.14
CA ALA A 145 -2.96 41.55 -57.01
C ALA A 145 -3.85 42.53 -56.22
N VAL A 146 -3.58 43.83 -56.39
CA VAL A 146 -4.31 44.99 -55.81
C VAL A 146 -3.85 45.41 -54.41
N VAL A 147 -2.54 45.61 -54.25
CA VAL A 147 -2.01 46.61 -53.31
C VAL A 147 -2.04 47.96 -54.04
N LEU A 148 -3.14 48.71 -53.96
CA LEU A 148 -3.19 50.16 -54.20
C LEU A 148 -4.66 50.63 -54.05
N ALA A 149 -5.11 50.97 -52.83
CA ALA A 149 -6.28 51.84 -52.61
C ALA A 149 -6.56 52.23 -51.14
N LEU A 150 -6.05 51.51 -50.13
CA LEU A 150 -6.55 51.69 -48.75
C LEU A 150 -5.56 52.28 -47.72
N VAL A 151 -4.34 52.65 -48.12
CA VAL A 151 -3.37 53.29 -47.20
C VAL A 151 -3.56 54.83 -47.14
N ALA A 152 -4.31 55.43 -48.07
CA ALA A 152 -4.49 56.88 -48.12
C ALA A 152 -5.70 57.42 -47.32
N ALA A 153 -6.57 56.56 -46.78
CA ALA A 153 -7.78 57.00 -46.06
C ALA A 153 -7.63 57.02 -44.52
N TRP A 154 -6.58 56.40 -43.97
CA TRP A 154 -6.37 56.32 -42.51
C TRP A 154 -5.43 57.38 -41.93
N LEU A 155 -4.70 58.13 -42.77
CA LEU A 155 -3.82 59.22 -42.32
C LEU A 155 -4.45 60.62 -42.41
N LEU A 156 -5.67 60.76 -42.94
CA LEU A 156 -6.40 62.04 -42.96
C LEU A 156 -7.52 62.14 -41.91
N LEU A 157 -7.92 61.04 -41.26
CA LEU A 157 -8.89 61.09 -40.16
C LEU A 157 -8.25 61.30 -38.76
N PHE A 158 -6.95 61.05 -38.59
CA PHE A 158 -6.26 61.27 -37.30
C PHE A 158 -5.77 62.72 -37.09
N ALA A 159 -5.75 63.56 -38.12
CA ALA A 159 -5.32 64.96 -38.00
C ALA A 159 -6.45 65.95 -37.62
N TYR A 160 -7.73 65.53 -37.64
CA TYR A 160 -8.86 66.45 -37.38
C TYR A 160 -9.48 66.35 -35.98
N LEU A 161 -9.02 65.42 -35.13
CA LEU A 161 -9.57 65.21 -33.77
C LEU A 161 -8.69 65.75 -32.64
N CYS A 162 -7.67 66.56 -32.94
CA CYS A 162 -6.81 67.21 -31.92
C CYS A 162 -6.79 68.74 -31.96
N LEU A 163 -7.75 69.43 -32.59
CA LEU A 163 -7.75 70.91 -32.65
C LEU A 163 -9.11 71.62 -32.47
N ARG A 164 -10.07 71.03 -31.75
CA ARG A 164 -11.14 71.80 -31.11
C ARG A 164 -11.50 71.27 -29.73
#